data_AF-A0A392QT13-F1
#
_entry.id   AF-A0A392QT13-F1
#
_cell.length_a   1.000
_cell.length_b   1.000
_cell.length_c   1.000
_cell.angle_alpha   90.00
_cell.angle_beta   90.00
_cell.angle_gamma   90.00
#
_symmetry.space_group_name_H-M   'P 1'
#
loop_
_entity.id
_entity.type
_entity.pdbx_description
1 polymer ?
#
loop_
_entity_poly.entity_id
_entity_poly.type
_entity_poly.pdbx_seq_one_letter_code
_entity_poly.pdbx_strand_id
1 'polypeptide(L)' 'MKAILRWCELVSGLKVNFSKSRLFGVNVACNFMEGAVSFLHCKLGSLPFVCLGLPVGANP' A
#
# COMPACT_ATOMS: atom_id res chain seq x y z
N MET A 1 -1.86 5.34 -10.89
CA MET A 1 -1.65 5.14 -9.43
C MET A 1 -0.85 6.26 -8.77
N LYS A 2 0.37 6.61 -9.23
CA LYS A 2 1.17 7.71 -8.64
C LYS A 2 0.45 9.07 -8.62
N ALA A 3 -0.31 9.39 -9.67
CA ALA A 3 -1.09 10.65 -9.73
C ALA A 3 -2.02 10.82 -8.52
N ILE A 4 -2.80 9.79 -8.16
CA ILE A 4 -3.72 9.84 -7.02
C ILE A 4 -2.97 10.12 -5.72
N LEU A 5 -1.82 9.48 -5.51
CA LEU A 5 -1.00 9.71 -4.32
C LEU A 5 -0.45 11.14 -4.29
N ARG A 6 -0.05 11.70 -5.45
CA ARG A 6 0.35 13.11 -5.56
C ARG A 6 -0.81 14.06 -5.25
N TRP A 7 -2.03 13.75 -5.69
CA TRP A 7 -3.22 14.52 -5.32
C TRP A 7 -3.47 14.47 -3.82
N CYS A 8 -3.33 13.30 -3.18
CA CYS A 8 -3.42 13.21 -1.72
C CYS A 8 -2.36 14.06 -1.03
N GLU A 9 -1.10 14.05 -1.49
CA GLU A 9 -0.05 14.91 -0.94
C GLU A 9 -0.42 16.39 -1.05
N LEU A 10 -0.94 16.82 -2.20
CA LEU A 10 -1.34 18.22 -2.43
C LEU A 10 -2.50 18.65 -1.52
N VAL A 11 -3.55 17.84 -1.41
CA VAL A 11 -4.75 18.20 -0.64
C VAL A 11 -4.52 18.08 0.87
N SER A 12 -3.74 17.09 1.32
CA SER A 12 -3.47 16.88 2.75
C SER A 12 -2.29 17.71 3.28
N GLY A 13 -1.44 18.25 2.41
CA GLY A 13 -0.16 18.86 2.79
C GLY A 13 0.87 17.85 3.33
N LEU A 14 0.58 16.55 3.28
CA LEU A 14 1.47 15.49 3.73
C LEU A 14 2.35 14.98 2.59
N LYS A 15 3.50 14.39 2.95
CA LYS A 15 4.38 13.70 1.99
C LYS A 15 4.23 12.20 2.13
N VAL A 16 3.89 11.52 1.04
CA VAL A 16 3.81 10.06 0.98
C VAL A 16 5.22 9.48 0.98
N ASN A 17 5.49 8.58 1.91
CA ASN A 17 6.76 7.91 2.02
C ASN A 17 6.66 6.47 1.48
N PHE A 18 6.94 6.30 0.19
CA PHE A 18 6.87 5.00 -0.48
C PHE A 18 7.75 3.92 0.14
N SER A 19 8.92 4.26 0.69
CA SER A 19 9.82 3.28 1.31
C SER A 19 9.31 2.75 2.66
N LYS A 20 8.41 3.49 3.32
CA LYS A 20 7.68 3.06 4.52
C LYS A 20 6.29 2.50 4.22
N SER A 21 5.76 2.74 3.02
CA SER A 21 4.46 2.23 2.59
C SER A 21 4.52 0.75 2.21
N ARG A 22 3.41 0.04 2.46
CA ARG A 22 3.18 -1.33 2.01
C ARG A 22 1.96 -1.39 1.09
N LEU A 23 2.06 -2.13 0.00
CA LEU A 23 0.95 -2.39 -0.92
C LEU A 23 0.35 -3.77 -0.62
N PHE A 24 -0.97 -3.85 -0.60
CA PHE A 24 -1.71 -5.10 -0.35
C PHE A 24 -2.68 -5.33 -1.50
N GLY A 25 -2.69 -6.55 -2.04
CA GLY A 25 -3.59 -6.96 -3.11
C GLY A 25 -4.73 -7.78 -2.53
N VAL A 26 -5.98 -7.48 -2.92
CA VAL A 26 -7.16 -8.24 -2.52
C VAL A 26 -7.76 -8.86 -3.77
N ASN A 27 -7.73 -10.19 -3.88
CA ASN A 27 -8.16 -10.92 -5.07
C ASN A 27 -7.42 -10.47 -6.36
N VAL A 28 -6.12 -10.21 -6.23
CA VAL A 28 -5.24 -9.80 -7.33
C VAL A 28 -4.08 -10.79 -7.44
N ALA A 29 -3.67 -11.11 -8.68
CA ALA A 29 -2.58 -12.03 -8.93
C ALA A 29 -1.21 -11.47 -8.45
N CYS A 30 -0.35 -12.34 -7.93
CA CYS A 30 0.95 -11.96 -7.37
C CYS A 30 1.87 -11.28 -8.38
N ASN A 31 1.86 -11.73 -9.64
CA ASN A 31 2.67 -11.15 -10.72
C ASN A 31 2.37 -9.66 -10.96
N PHE A 32 1.09 -9.27 -10.90
CA PHE A 32 0.68 -7.88 -11.01
C PHE A 32 1.18 -7.08 -9.79
N MET A 33 1.06 -7.68 -8.60
CA MET A 33 1.51 -7.04 -7.36
C MET A 33 3.02 -6.77 -7.35
N GLU A 34 3.83 -7.70 -7.85
CA GLU A 34 5.27 -7.53 -8.02
C GLU A 34 5.61 -6.34 -8.95
N GLY A 35 4.92 -6.26 -10.10
CA GLY A 35 5.05 -5.12 -11.00
C GLY A 35 4.65 -3.79 -10.35
N ALA A 36 3.55 -3.81 -9.58
CA ALA A 36 3.04 -2.62 -8.91
C ALA A 36 3.96 -2.10 -7.79
N VAL A 37 4.52 -2.98 -6.95
CA VAL A 37 5.45 -2.57 -5.88
C VAL A 37 6.77 -2.06 -6.46
N SER A 38 7.25 -2.67 -7.54
CA SER A 38 8.41 -2.20 -8.28
C SER A 38 8.16 -0.81 -8.88
N PHE A 39 7.01 -0.60 -9.55
CA PHE A 39 6.66 0.70 -10.11
C PHE A 39 6.53 1.81 -9.04
N LEU A 40 5.97 1.48 -7.87
CA LEU A 40 5.75 2.43 -6.78
C LEU A 40 6.96 2.62 -5.86
N HIS A 41 8.00 1.80 -5.97
CA HIS A 41 9.12 1.74 -5.03
C HIS A 41 8.66 1.55 -3.56
N CYS A 42 7.68 0.66 -3.35
CA CYS A 42 7.19 0.31 -2.01
C CYS A 42 7.36 -1.20 -1.74
N LYS A 43 6.96 -1.65 -0.55
CA LYS A 43 7.07 -3.07 -0.16
C LYS A 43 5.73 -3.79 -0.38
N LEU A 44 5.77 -5.06 -0.78
CA LEU A 44 4.58 -5.90 -0.75
C LEU A 44 4.24 -6.25 0.71
N GLY A 45 2.98 -6.08 1.08
CA GLY A 45 2.45 -6.49 2.38
C GLY A 45 1.68 -7.81 2.28
N SER A 46 1.55 -8.49 3.42
CA SER A 46 0.75 -9.71 3.57
C SER A 46 -0.35 -9.51 4.61
N LEU A 47 -1.48 -10.21 4.41
CA LEU A 47 -2.56 -10.30 5.39
C LEU A 47 -2.34 -11.54 6.27
N PRO A 48 -2.77 -11.52 7.55
CA PRO A 48 -3.25 -10.34 8.28
C PRO A 48 -2.11 -9.39 8.70
N PHE A 49 -2.43 -8.11 8.96
CA PHE A 49 -1.47 -7.14 9.50
C PHE A 49 -2.11 -6.18 10.51
N VAL A 50 -1.30 -5.46 11.28
CA VAL A 50 -1.78 -4.45 12.23
C VAL A 50 -1.69 -3.05 11.63
N CYS A 51 -2.81 -2.34 11.59
CA CYS A 51 -2.91 -0.93 11.20
C CYS A 51 -3.40 -0.11 12.39
N LEU A 52 -2.58 0.81 12.91
CA LEU A 52 -2.94 1.66 14.06
C LEU A 52 -3.44 0.86 15.29
N GLY A 53 -2.87 -0.32 15.53
CA GLY A 53 -3.29 -1.22 16.62
C GLY A 53 -4.47 -2.14 16.29
N LEU A 54 -5.07 -2.02 15.10
CA LEU A 54 -6.20 -2.84 14.66
C LEU A 54 -5.74 -3.95 13.70
N PRO A 55 -6.09 -5.23 13.94
CA PRO A 55 -5.78 -6.32 13.01
C PRO A 55 -6.70 -6.25 11.78
N VAL A 56 -6.10 -6.22 10.59
CA VAL A 56 -6.76 -6.17 9.30
C VAL A 56 -6.59 -7.51 8.59
N GLY A 57 -7.68 -8.09 8.10
CA GLY A 57 -7.69 -9.39 7.42
C GLY A 57 -7.55 -10.59 8.35
N ALA A 58 -7.54 -10.37 9.68
CA ALA A 58 -7.72 -11.45 10.64
C ALA A 58 -9.21 -11.79 10.67
N ASN A 59 -9.55 -13.04 10.37
CA ASN A 59 -10.89 -13.58 10.63
C ASN A 59 -10.88 -14.14 12.07
N PRO A 60 -11.84 -13.78 12.94
CA PRO A 60 -11.96 -14.38 14.27
C PRO A 60 -12.19 -15.89 14.22
#